data_AF-A0A8I2GAT3-F1
#
_entry.id   AF-A0A8I2GAT3-F1
#
_cell.length_a   1.000
_cell.length_b   1.000
_cell.length_c   1.000
_cell.angle_alpha   90.00
_cell.angle_beta   90.00
_cell.angle_gamma   90.00
#
_symmetry.space_group_name_H-M   'P 1'
#
loop_
_entity.id
_entity.type
_entity.pdbx_description
1 polymer ?
#
loop_
_entity_poly.entity_id
_entity_poly.type
_entity_poly.pdbx_seq_one_letter_code
_entity_poly.pdbx_strand_id
1 'polypeptide(L)'
;MNNEFPEALKINKRKKLSTREFKADDKLYHAFSREDLSEDGVIEVNSIRFPDFSCNWGRFSQPGHVRFRKNGNMTDGCYSFTVLTSRYKGIATPVHDPVDDEFFPNYSHVEVRELYEGEDVLFEPPKNRKKKKSSKSRRLEYRKNLLNNIAIELELI
;
A
#
# COMPACT_ATOMS: atom_id res chain seq x y z
N MET A 1 -15.50 -20.42 -9.73
CA MET A 1 -15.80 -19.09 -10.31
C MET A 1 -14.60 -18.69 -11.14
N ASN A 2 -14.78 -18.49 -12.45
CA ASN A 2 -13.77 -17.83 -13.27
C ASN A 2 -13.75 -16.36 -12.86
N ASN A 3 -12.90 -16.00 -11.91
CA ASN A 3 -12.71 -14.59 -11.58
C ASN A 3 -11.89 -13.97 -12.70
N GLU A 4 -12.58 -13.39 -13.68
CA GLU A 4 -11.95 -12.53 -14.67
C GLU A 4 -11.16 -11.43 -13.96
N PHE A 5 -10.02 -11.09 -14.53
CA PHE A 5 -9.15 -10.06 -13.97
C PHE A 5 -9.85 -8.69 -14.01
N PRO A 6 -9.92 -7.93 -12.90
CA PRO A 6 -10.72 -6.71 -12.86
C PRO A 6 -10.26 -5.66 -13.89
N GLU A 7 -11.17 -5.21 -14.76
CA GLU A 7 -10.88 -4.19 -15.79
C GLU A 7 -10.32 -2.90 -15.20
N ALA A 8 -10.77 -2.52 -14.01
CA ALA A 8 -10.30 -1.33 -13.29
C ALA A 8 -8.78 -1.35 -13.00
N LEU A 9 -8.16 -2.53 -12.98
CA LEU A 9 -6.73 -2.71 -12.74
C LEU A 9 -5.88 -2.71 -14.02
N LYS A 10 -6.46 -2.91 -15.21
CA LYS A 10 -5.67 -2.99 -16.46
C LYS A 10 -5.09 -1.64 -16.89
N ILE A 11 -3.82 -1.55 -17.28
CA ILE A 11 -3.20 -0.24 -17.61
C ILE A 11 -3.97 0.56 -18.66
N ASN A 12 -4.45 -0.07 -19.74
CA ASN A 12 -5.33 0.55 -20.75
C ASN A 12 -4.83 1.92 -21.26
N LYS A 13 -3.50 2.04 -21.48
CA LYS A 13 -2.82 3.28 -21.90
C LYS A 13 -2.98 4.48 -20.94
N ARG A 14 -3.49 4.24 -19.72
CA ARG A 14 -3.62 5.27 -18.69
C ARG A 14 -2.23 5.70 -18.25
N LYS A 15 -2.03 7.01 -18.12
CA LYS A 15 -0.76 7.58 -17.66
C LYS A 15 -0.62 7.40 -16.16
N LYS A 16 0.62 7.22 -15.70
CA LYS A 16 0.96 7.35 -14.29
C LYS A 16 0.64 8.79 -13.82
N LEU A 17 -0.15 8.88 -12.75
CA LEU A 17 -0.41 10.10 -11.98
C LEU A 17 0.74 10.44 -11.02
N SER A 18 0.89 11.74 -10.72
CA SER A 18 1.90 12.26 -9.80
C SER A 18 1.48 12.14 -8.33
N THR A 19 2.43 12.23 -7.39
CA THR A 19 2.17 12.26 -5.94
C THR A 19 1.21 13.39 -5.50
N ARG A 20 1.11 14.47 -6.29
CA ARG A 20 0.20 15.60 -6.01
C ARG A 20 -1.27 15.26 -6.20
N GLU A 21 -1.56 14.20 -6.96
CA GLU A 21 -2.94 13.78 -7.26
C GLU A 21 -3.60 13.02 -6.11
N PHE A 22 -2.83 12.57 -5.11
CA PHE A 22 -3.36 11.93 -3.91
C PHE A 22 -4.04 12.95 -3.00
N LYS A 23 -5.32 12.70 -2.71
CA LYS A 23 -6.07 13.43 -1.70
C LYS A 23 -5.84 12.82 -0.33
N ALA A 24 -5.95 13.62 0.72
CA ALA A 24 -5.66 13.20 2.09
C ALA A 24 -6.55 12.03 2.56
N ASP A 25 -7.80 12.01 2.11
CA ASP A 25 -8.85 11.05 2.43
C ASP A 25 -8.87 9.82 1.50
N ASP A 26 -8.06 9.81 0.44
CA ASP A 26 -7.95 8.64 -0.43
C ASP A 26 -7.50 7.42 0.37
N LYS A 27 -8.23 6.31 0.22
CA LYS A 27 -7.86 5.02 0.82
C LYS A 27 -6.73 4.35 0.04
N LEU A 28 -5.84 3.68 0.78
CA LEU A 28 -4.83 2.76 0.28
C LEU A 28 -5.14 1.38 0.84
N TYR A 29 -5.38 0.41 -0.05
CA TYR A 29 -5.71 -0.97 0.32
C TYR A 29 -4.46 -1.84 0.32
N HIS A 30 -4.23 -2.57 1.40
CA HIS A 30 -3.15 -3.53 1.53
C HIS A 30 -3.70 -4.92 1.81
N ALA A 31 -3.08 -5.94 1.22
CA ALA A 31 -3.40 -7.33 1.51
C ALA A 31 -2.67 -7.80 2.77
N PHE A 32 -3.31 -8.68 3.54
CA PHE A 32 -2.65 -9.39 4.63
C PHE A 32 -3.07 -10.86 4.62
N SER A 33 -2.20 -11.71 5.16
CA SER A 33 -2.37 -13.15 5.25
C SER A 33 -2.50 -13.58 6.72
N ARG A 34 -2.75 -14.88 6.95
CA ARG A 34 -2.77 -15.44 8.31
C ARG A 34 -1.44 -15.27 9.05
N GLU A 35 -0.32 -15.24 8.34
CA GLU A 35 1.02 -15.07 8.92
C GLU A 35 1.27 -13.63 9.43
N ASP A 36 0.43 -12.68 9.00
CA ASP A 36 0.53 -11.29 9.42
C ASP A 36 -0.26 -10.99 10.70
N LEU A 37 -0.99 -12.00 11.22
CA LEU A 37 -1.84 -11.91 12.40
C LEU A 37 -1.17 -12.54 13.62
N SER A 38 -1.41 -11.92 14.77
CA SER A 38 -1.15 -12.50 16.10
C SER A 38 -2.12 -13.64 16.41
N GLU A 39 -1.87 -14.36 17.51
CA GLU A 39 -2.74 -15.43 18.01
C GLU A 39 -4.18 -14.94 18.26
N ASP A 40 -4.36 -13.66 18.61
CA ASP A 40 -5.67 -13.03 18.84
C ASP A 40 -6.35 -12.56 17.54
N GLY A 41 -5.78 -12.85 16.36
CA GLY A 41 -6.32 -12.44 15.07
C GLY A 41 -6.10 -10.95 14.72
N VAL A 42 -5.28 -10.25 15.48
CA VAL A 42 -4.93 -8.83 15.24
C VAL A 42 -3.67 -8.73 14.39
N ILE A 43 -3.64 -7.83 13.42
CA ILE A 43 -2.46 -7.57 12.58
C ILE A 43 -1.25 -7.19 13.45
N GLU A 44 -0.16 -7.92 13.31
CA GLU A 44 1.05 -7.66 14.07
C GLU A 44 1.75 -6.38 13.61
N VAL A 45 2.21 -5.56 14.56
CA VAL A 45 2.95 -4.33 14.21
C VAL A 45 4.19 -4.60 13.35
N ASN A 46 4.81 -5.78 13.51
CA ASN A 46 6.04 -6.14 12.79
C ASN A 46 5.78 -6.72 11.40
N SER A 47 4.55 -7.15 11.09
CA SER A 47 4.19 -7.64 9.76
C SER A 47 4.10 -6.51 8.73
N ILE A 48 3.83 -5.27 9.19
CA ILE A 48 3.87 -4.06 8.36
C ILE A 48 5.31 -3.79 7.88
N ARG A 49 5.61 -4.21 6.65
CA ARG A 49 6.92 -4.03 6.01
C ARG A 49 7.18 -2.55 5.76
N PHE A 50 8.40 -2.09 6.04
CA PHE A 50 8.83 -0.72 5.81
C PHE A 50 10.33 -0.73 5.46
N PRO A 51 10.81 0.05 4.47
CA PRO A 51 10.18 1.23 3.87
C PRO A 51 9.18 1.01 2.75
N ASP A 52 9.07 -0.20 2.20
CA ASP A 52 8.30 -0.43 0.98
C ASP A 52 7.26 -1.52 1.23
N PHE A 53 6.00 -1.13 1.21
CA PHE A 53 4.89 -2.07 1.10
C PHE A 53 3.87 -1.55 0.08
N SER A 54 3.51 -2.44 -0.83
CA SER A 54 2.69 -2.14 -1.98
C SER A 54 1.21 -2.10 -1.59
N CYS A 55 0.49 -1.11 -2.07
CA CYS A 55 -0.94 -0.93 -1.86
C CYS A 55 -1.66 -0.76 -3.20
N ASN A 56 -2.99 -0.81 -3.16
CA ASN A 56 -3.83 -0.34 -4.24
C ASN A 56 -4.49 0.99 -3.85
N TRP A 57 -4.44 1.99 -4.72
CA TRP A 57 -5.15 3.26 -4.56
C TRP A 57 -6.64 3.05 -4.74
N GLY A 58 -7.43 3.36 -3.70
CA GLY A 58 -8.87 3.19 -3.70
C GLY A 58 -9.61 4.01 -4.75
N ARG A 59 -8.98 5.04 -5.34
CA ARG A 59 -9.52 5.75 -6.49
C ARG A 59 -9.72 4.86 -7.73
N PHE A 60 -8.91 3.80 -7.86
CA PHE A 60 -8.92 2.88 -9.01
C PHE A 60 -9.11 1.42 -8.61
N SER A 61 -9.44 1.17 -7.35
CA SER A 61 -9.44 -0.18 -6.78
C SER A 61 -10.53 -0.37 -5.74
N GLN A 62 -10.90 -1.61 -5.51
CA GLN A 62 -11.76 -2.05 -4.41
C GLN A 62 -10.95 -2.94 -3.47
N PRO A 63 -11.37 -3.15 -2.21
CA PRO A 63 -10.63 -3.99 -1.27
C PRO A 63 -10.24 -5.36 -1.85
N GLY A 64 -11.16 -6.07 -2.52
CA GLY A 64 -10.88 -7.40 -3.09
C GLY A 64 -9.83 -7.42 -4.21
N HIS A 65 -9.54 -6.27 -4.83
CA HIS A 65 -8.59 -6.18 -5.91
C HIS A 65 -7.15 -6.43 -5.47
N VAL A 66 -6.81 -6.27 -4.18
CA VAL A 66 -5.44 -6.53 -3.70
C VAL A 66 -5.05 -8.00 -3.85
N ARG A 67 -6.02 -8.91 -3.98
CA ARG A 67 -5.81 -10.35 -4.21
C ARG A 67 -5.27 -10.65 -5.62
N PHE A 68 -5.49 -9.76 -6.60
CA PHE A 68 -5.08 -9.94 -7.99
C PHE A 68 -3.64 -9.45 -8.23
N ARG A 69 -2.67 -10.20 -7.68
CA ARG A 69 -1.22 -9.93 -7.80
C ARG A 69 -0.44 -11.23 -7.96
N LYS A 70 0.80 -11.16 -8.47
CA LYS A 70 1.64 -12.33 -8.81
C LYS A 70 1.75 -13.41 -7.71
N ASN A 71 1.69 -13.01 -6.44
CA ASN A 71 1.72 -13.90 -5.27
C ASN A 71 0.51 -13.68 -4.35
N GLY A 72 -0.61 -13.21 -4.88
CA GLY A 72 -1.83 -12.99 -4.11
C GLY A 72 -2.59 -14.28 -3.90
N ASN A 73 -3.24 -14.41 -2.76
CA ASN A 73 -4.15 -15.51 -2.48
C ASN A 73 -5.59 -15.00 -2.39
N MET A 74 -6.55 -15.80 -2.87
CA MET A 74 -7.96 -15.50 -2.78
C MET A 74 -8.47 -15.48 -1.34
N THR A 75 -7.76 -16.11 -0.41
CA THR A 75 -8.04 -16.11 1.03
C THR A 75 -7.45 -14.91 1.77
N ASP A 76 -6.61 -14.08 1.12
CA ASP A 76 -5.99 -12.92 1.77
C ASP A 76 -7.06 -11.93 2.27
N GLY A 77 -6.84 -11.38 3.46
CA GLY A 77 -7.61 -10.26 3.97
C GLY A 77 -7.17 -8.95 3.34
N CYS A 78 -7.92 -7.88 3.60
CA CYS A 78 -7.56 -6.54 3.20
C CYS A 78 -7.84 -5.54 4.32
N TYR A 79 -6.85 -4.71 4.62
CA TYR A 79 -7.05 -3.51 5.42
C TYR A 79 -6.79 -2.26 4.59
N SER A 80 -7.37 -1.14 5.02
CA SER A 80 -7.13 0.16 4.43
C SER A 80 -6.61 1.17 5.45
N PHE A 81 -5.94 2.20 4.96
CA PHE A 81 -5.62 3.42 5.69
C PHE A 81 -5.62 4.59 4.71
N THR A 82 -5.65 5.82 5.21
CA THR A 82 -5.71 7.01 4.35
C THR A 82 -4.33 7.46 3.88
N VAL A 83 -4.27 8.22 2.80
CA VAL A 83 -3.05 8.93 2.38
C VAL A 83 -2.53 9.83 3.51
N LEU A 84 -3.40 10.50 4.26
CA LEU A 84 -3.02 11.29 5.43
C LEU A 84 -2.27 10.44 6.46
N THR A 85 -2.80 9.26 6.78
CA THR A 85 -2.16 8.29 7.68
C THR A 85 -0.78 7.87 7.15
N SER A 86 -0.66 7.63 5.84
CA SER A 86 0.60 7.23 5.21
C SER A 86 1.67 8.34 5.23
N ARG A 87 1.25 9.61 5.26
CA ARG A 87 2.15 10.78 5.30
C ARG A 87 2.56 11.19 6.71
N TYR A 88 2.30 10.34 7.70
CA TYR A 88 2.59 10.60 9.10
C TYR A 88 3.99 11.18 9.31
N LYS A 89 4.04 12.40 9.88
CA LYS A 89 5.27 13.17 10.19
C LYS A 89 6.27 13.27 9.02
N GLY A 90 5.79 13.20 7.78
CA GLY A 90 6.67 13.18 6.60
C GLY A 90 7.65 12.01 6.60
N ILE A 91 7.26 10.87 7.17
CA ILE A 91 8.10 9.66 7.19
C ILE A 91 8.03 8.93 5.86
N ALA A 92 6.87 8.95 5.20
CA ALA A 92 6.65 8.28 3.93
C ALA A 92 5.64 9.05 3.08
N THR A 93 5.54 8.68 1.81
CA THR A 93 4.51 9.18 0.91
C THR A 93 4.10 8.10 -0.09
N PRO A 94 2.81 8.03 -0.47
CA PRO A 94 2.37 7.12 -1.51
C PRO A 94 2.83 7.64 -2.87
N VAL A 95 3.37 6.74 -3.67
CA VAL A 95 3.78 6.97 -5.05
C VAL A 95 2.97 6.06 -5.94
N HIS A 96 2.18 6.65 -6.83
CA HIS A 96 1.46 5.88 -7.82
C HIS A 96 2.45 5.21 -8.77
N ASP A 97 2.44 3.89 -8.77
CA ASP A 97 3.47 3.09 -9.41
C ASP A 97 2.88 1.92 -10.21
N PRO A 98 2.09 2.20 -11.26
CA PRO A 98 1.42 1.15 -12.03
C PRO A 98 2.32 0.00 -12.43
N VAL A 99 1.80 -1.22 -12.33
CA VAL A 99 2.47 -2.44 -12.78
C VAL A 99 1.91 -2.81 -14.16
N ASP A 100 2.77 -2.75 -15.19
CA ASP A 100 2.45 -3.16 -16.55
C ASP A 100 3.01 -4.58 -16.78
N ASP A 101 2.34 -5.56 -16.18
CA ASP A 101 2.64 -6.98 -16.32
C ASP A 101 1.58 -7.64 -17.20
N GLU A 102 1.98 -8.62 -18.01
CA GLU A 102 1.11 -9.32 -18.96
C GLU A 102 -0.03 -10.06 -18.26
N PHE A 103 0.23 -10.65 -17.08
CA PHE A 103 -0.71 -11.51 -16.37
C PHE A 103 -1.36 -10.81 -15.19
N PHE A 104 -0.63 -9.90 -14.54
CA PHE A 104 -1.08 -9.20 -13.34
C PHE A 104 -0.95 -7.67 -13.48
N PRO A 105 -1.57 -7.04 -14.51
CA PRO A 105 -1.50 -5.60 -14.67
C PRO A 105 -2.22 -4.91 -13.50
N ASN A 106 -1.62 -3.89 -12.91
CA ASN A 106 -2.23 -3.17 -11.80
C ASN A 106 -1.96 -1.67 -11.88
N TYR A 107 -2.89 -0.97 -12.51
CA TYR A 107 -2.90 0.49 -12.57
C TYR A 107 -3.10 1.11 -11.20
N SER A 108 -3.85 0.47 -10.31
CA SER A 108 -4.08 1.00 -8.97
C SER A 108 -2.86 0.89 -8.05
N HIS A 109 -1.79 0.22 -8.49
CA HIS A 109 -0.63 -0.05 -7.65
C HIS A 109 0.03 1.24 -7.16
N VAL A 110 0.34 1.26 -5.88
CA VAL A 110 1.01 2.33 -5.15
C VAL A 110 2.12 1.73 -4.32
N GLU A 111 3.28 2.37 -4.34
CA GLU A 111 4.34 2.12 -3.38
C GLU A 111 4.31 3.20 -2.31
N VAL A 112 4.14 2.83 -1.05
CA VAL A 112 4.37 3.75 0.07
C VAL A 112 5.87 3.80 0.30
N ARG A 113 6.52 4.92 -0.03
CA ARG A 113 7.98 5.06 0.00
C ARG A 113 8.44 5.96 1.14
N GLU A 114 9.49 5.54 1.84
CA GLU A 114 10.16 6.32 2.89
C GLU A 114 10.75 7.62 2.34
N LEU A 115 10.50 8.73 3.05
CA LEU A 115 11.09 10.04 2.84
C LEU A 115 12.28 10.25 3.78
N TYR A 116 13.31 10.94 3.29
CA TYR A 116 14.42 11.41 4.11
C TYR A 116 14.05 12.70 4.83
N GLU A 117 14.76 12.97 5.91
CA GLU A 117 14.57 14.19 6.69
C GLU A 117 14.79 15.43 5.80
N GLY A 118 13.81 16.33 5.83
CA GLY A 118 13.77 17.54 4.99
C GLY A 118 13.13 17.34 3.61
N GLU A 119 12.79 16.13 3.20
CA GLU A 119 12.07 15.91 1.93
C GLU A 119 10.59 16.29 2.07
N ASP A 120 10.05 16.92 1.02
CA ASP A 120 8.65 17.31 0.94
C ASP A 120 7.73 16.08 0.79
N VAL A 121 6.54 16.12 1.38
CA VAL A 121 5.59 14.99 1.31
C VAL A 121 5.03 14.73 -0.10
N LEU A 122 5.17 15.69 -1.02
CA LEU A 122 4.81 15.57 -2.43
C LEU A 122 6.01 15.21 -3.31
N PHE A 123 7.22 15.10 -2.75
CA PHE A 123 8.35 14.54 -3.44
C PHE A 123 8.05 13.09 -3.81
N GLU A 124 8.55 12.64 -4.96
CA GLU A 124 8.40 11.26 -5.40
C GLU A 124 9.76 10.54 -5.28
N PRO A 125 10.03 9.81 -4.18
CA PRO A 125 11.28 9.08 -4.04
C PRO A 125 11.47 8.10 -5.20
N PRO A 126 12.66 7.99 -5.81
CA PRO A 126 12.89 7.05 -6.89
C PRO A 126 12.76 5.60 -6.42
N LYS A 127 12.37 4.70 -7.35
CA LYS A 127 12.40 3.25 -7.10
C LYS A 127 13.82 2.82 -6.73
N ASN A 128 13.93 1.82 -5.85
CA ASN A 128 15.22 1.22 -5.46
C ASN A 128 16.23 2.22 -4.87
N ARG A 129 15.75 3.32 -4.28
CA ARG A 129 16.63 4.31 -3.62
C ARG A 129 17.48 3.63 -2.56
N LYS A 130 18.80 3.81 -2.61
CA LYS A 130 19.74 3.27 -1.61
C LYS A 130 19.34 3.74 -0.22
N LYS A 131 19.05 2.79 0.68
CA LYS A 131 18.54 3.06 2.04
C LYS A 131 19.52 3.88 2.86
N LYS A 132 19.22 5.16 3.10
CA LYS A 132 19.67 5.85 4.31
C LYS A 132 18.70 5.41 5.40
N LYS A 133 19.10 4.45 6.23
CA LYS A 133 18.17 3.79 7.17
C LYS A 133 17.61 4.84 8.15
N SER A 134 16.30 5.10 8.13
CA SER A 134 15.66 5.73 9.28
C SER A 134 15.96 4.94 10.54
N SER A 135 15.98 5.62 11.67
CA SER A 135 16.17 4.97 12.97
C SER A 135 15.08 3.91 13.20
N LYS A 136 15.44 2.83 13.91
CA LYS A 136 14.49 1.76 14.27
C LYS A 136 13.26 2.33 14.99
N SER A 137 13.46 3.33 15.85
CA SER A 137 12.39 4.03 16.57
C SER A 137 11.40 4.73 15.62
N ARG A 138 11.89 5.51 14.66
CA ARG A 138 11.06 6.22 13.67
C ARG A 138 10.19 5.25 12.85
N ARG A 139 10.74 4.10 12.48
CA ARG A 139 10.01 3.05 11.74
C ARG A 139 8.96 2.36 12.59
N LEU A 140 9.28 2.07 13.86
CA LEU A 140 8.31 1.49 14.80
C LEU A 140 7.15 2.46 15.05
N GLU A 141 7.45 3.75 15.22
CA GLU A 141 6.43 4.79 15.39
C GLU A 141 5.49 4.86 14.18
N TYR A 142 6.04 4.82 12.97
CA TYR A 142 5.26 4.79 11.74
C TYR A 142 4.32 3.58 11.64
N ARG A 143 4.81 2.38 11.97
CA ARG A 143 3.99 1.16 11.99
C ARG A 143 2.86 1.22 13.02
N LYS A 144 3.15 1.73 14.23
CA LYS A 144 2.13 1.94 15.27
C LYS A 144 1.07 2.93 14.81
N ASN A 145 1.47 4.03 14.16
CA ASN A 145 0.54 4.99 13.59
C ASN A 145 -0.37 4.33 12.54
N LEU A 146 0.19 3.53 11.63
CA LEU A 146 -0.62 2.79 10.66
C LEU A 146 -1.62 1.88 11.37
N LEU A 147 -1.14 1.00 12.26
CA LEU A 147 -1.98 0.03 12.97
C LEU A 147 -3.13 0.69 13.77
N ASN A 148 -2.89 1.86 14.37
CA ASN A 148 -3.92 2.59 15.10
C ASN A 148 -4.99 3.22 14.20
N ASN A 149 -4.76 3.27 12.88
CA ASN A 149 -5.60 3.97 11.91
C ASN A 149 -5.99 3.08 10.71
N ILE A 150 -5.81 1.76 10.82
CA ILE A 150 -6.30 0.84 9.80
C ILE A 150 -7.79 0.55 9.99
N ALA A 151 -8.47 0.22 8.89
CA ALA A 151 -9.78 -0.39 8.90
C ALA A 151 -9.71 -1.74 8.18
N ILE A 152 -10.27 -2.80 8.76
CA ILE A 152 -10.41 -4.09 8.06
C ILE A 152 -11.56 -3.94 7.06
N GLU A 153 -11.25 -4.13 5.78
CA GLU A 153 -12.21 -4.02 4.68
C GLU A 153 -12.66 -5.40 4.20
N LEU A 154 -11.80 -6.41 4.34
CA LEU A 154 -12.09 -7.81 4.05
C LEU A 154 -11.40 -8.71 5.08
N GLU A 155 -12.17 -9.60 5.68
CA GLU A 155 -11.65 -10.67 6.51
C GLU A 155 -10.96 -11.75 5.67
N LEU A 156 -10.11 -12.54 6.34
CA LEU A 156 -9.59 -13.78 5.79
C LEU A 156 -10.75 -14.76 5.53
N ILE A 157 -10.58 -15.59 4.50
CA ILE A 157 -11.49 -16.70 4.19
C ILE A 157 -10.85 -18.03 4.59
#